data_AF-A0A6J8EPD5-F1
#
_entry.id   AF-A0A6J8EPD5-F1
#
_cell.length_a   1.000
_cell.length_b   1.000
_cell.length_c   1.000
_cell.angle_alpha   90.00
_cell.angle_beta   90.00
_cell.angle_gamma   90.00
#
_symmetry.space_group_name_H-M   'P 1'
#
loop_
_entity.id
_entity.type
_entity.pdbx_description
1 polymer ?
#
loop_
_entity_poly.entity_id
_entity_poly.type
_entity_poly.pdbx_seq_one_letter_code
_entity_poly.pdbx_strand_id
1 'polypeptide(L)'
;MLFFGGCELEEGIVIAYGIKEIQSKLSFNISEGIPSDFFRNHIIPVVVQQYFNNMSALESDINTQYSSSISPKEQALNVVNLYSDLFFYFPEILSLKFHASGNQNRKQYLYSFKPHSIFSKQMSALFPWYKANGHGADLYFLFPFRGQESNLTTADRIIGTMLMEYWSNFAKTGQVYKVY
;
A
#
# COMPACT_ATOMS: atom_id res chain seq x y z
N MET A 1 -14.30 7.45 17.84
CA MET A 1 -14.33 8.07 16.49
C MET A 1 -13.00 7.70 15.88
N LEU A 2 -13.00 7.28 14.63
CA LEU A 2 -11.83 6.68 14.01
C LEU A 2 -11.71 7.23 12.60
N PHE A 3 -10.49 7.66 12.23
CA PHE A 3 -10.15 8.10 10.89
C PHE A 3 -8.90 7.35 10.46
N PHE A 4 -9.05 6.48 9.46
CA PHE A 4 -7.97 5.73 8.85
C PHE A 4 -7.74 6.19 7.42
N GLY A 5 -6.50 6.05 6.98
CA GLY A 5 -6.04 6.40 5.65
C GLY A 5 -4.98 5.44 5.17
N GLY A 6 -5.09 5.07 3.91
CA GLY A 6 -4.07 4.32 3.19
C GLY A 6 -3.97 4.81 1.74
N CYS A 7 -2.80 4.63 1.15
CA CYS A 7 -2.59 4.71 -0.29
C CYS A 7 -3.27 3.52 -0.97
N GLU A 8 -4.06 3.79 -2.01
CA GLU A 8 -4.68 2.72 -2.75
C GLU A 8 -3.70 2.23 -3.83
N LEU A 9 -3.52 0.91 -3.84
CA LEU A 9 -2.62 0.15 -4.68
C LEU A 9 -1.16 0.23 -4.21
N GLU A 10 -0.62 -0.96 -3.99
CA GLU A 10 0.81 -1.21 -3.87
C GLU A 10 1.49 -0.63 -2.60
N GLU A 11 0.73 -0.47 -1.50
CA GLU A 11 1.23 -0.23 -0.12
C GLU A 11 2.35 -1.20 0.27
N GLY A 12 2.19 -2.45 -0.16
CA GLY A 12 3.14 -3.52 0.02
C GLY A 12 4.48 -3.31 -0.68
N ILE A 13 4.73 -2.21 -1.38
CA ILE A 13 6.01 -1.96 -2.09
C ILE A 13 7.25 -2.04 -1.19
N VAL A 14 7.05 -1.89 0.13
CA VAL A 14 8.07 -2.16 1.15
C VAL A 14 8.74 -3.53 0.95
N ILE A 15 7.99 -4.55 0.49
CA ILE A 15 8.56 -5.88 0.21
C ILE A 15 9.61 -5.85 -0.90
N ALA A 16 9.43 -5.01 -1.92
CA ALA A 16 10.37 -4.93 -3.03
C ALA A 16 11.72 -4.37 -2.58
N TYR A 17 11.75 -3.49 -1.58
CA TYR A 17 12.99 -3.06 -0.94
C TYR A 17 13.70 -4.21 -0.23
N GLY A 18 12.98 -4.99 0.57
CA GLY A 18 13.54 -6.17 1.24
C GLY A 18 14.10 -7.20 0.25
N ILE A 19 13.36 -7.48 -0.84
CA ILE A 19 13.84 -8.38 -1.91
C ILE A 19 15.08 -7.80 -2.61
N LYS A 20 15.11 -6.48 -2.86
CA LYS A 20 16.25 -5.80 -3.48
C LYS A 20 17.53 -5.93 -2.64
N GLU A 21 17.43 -5.86 -1.31
CA GLU A 21 18.59 -6.01 -0.41
C GLU A 21 19.21 -7.41 -0.49
N ILE A 22 18.38 -8.44 -0.69
CA ILE A 22 18.84 -9.83 -0.77
C ILE A 22 19.01 -10.34 -2.21
N GLN A 23 18.76 -9.51 -3.23
CA GLN A 23 18.70 -9.95 -4.63
C GLN A 23 19.99 -10.62 -5.13
N SER A 24 21.14 -10.28 -4.56
CA SER A 24 22.43 -10.91 -4.88
C SER A 24 22.48 -12.40 -4.54
N LYS A 25 21.60 -12.85 -3.64
CA LYS A 25 21.40 -14.25 -3.26
C LYS A 25 20.26 -14.92 -4.05
N LEU A 26 19.53 -14.15 -4.84
CA LEU A 26 18.40 -14.61 -5.65
C LEU A 26 18.86 -14.74 -7.11
N SER A 27 18.28 -15.68 -7.84
CA SER A 27 18.62 -15.91 -9.25
C SER A 27 17.84 -15.00 -10.21
N PHE A 28 17.40 -13.83 -9.77
CA PHE A 28 16.67 -12.86 -10.61
C PHE A 28 16.92 -11.41 -10.18
N ASN A 29 16.71 -10.48 -11.10
CA ASN A 29 16.81 -9.05 -10.86
C ASN A 29 15.42 -8.47 -10.55
N ILE A 30 15.22 -7.92 -9.35
CA ILE A 30 13.92 -7.36 -8.94
C ILE A 30 13.47 -6.22 -9.85
N SER A 31 14.37 -5.45 -10.46
CA SER A 31 13.99 -4.39 -11.41
C SER A 31 13.39 -4.94 -12.71
N GLU A 32 13.65 -6.21 -13.04
CA GLU A 32 13.03 -6.91 -14.19
C GLU A 32 11.69 -7.57 -13.82
N GLY A 33 11.44 -7.76 -12.52
CA GLY A 33 10.22 -8.35 -11.97
C GLY A 33 10.52 -9.54 -11.05
N ILE A 34 9.48 -10.29 -10.69
CA ILE A 34 9.57 -11.50 -9.87
C ILE A 34 9.12 -12.69 -10.73
N PRO A 35 9.95 -13.72 -10.94
CA PRO A 35 9.53 -14.93 -11.65
C PRO A 35 8.38 -15.64 -10.93
N SER A 36 7.39 -16.13 -11.68
CA SER A 36 6.21 -16.81 -11.08
C SER A 36 6.58 -18.09 -10.34
N ASP A 37 7.61 -18.82 -10.78
CA ASP A 37 8.12 -19.98 -10.04
C ASP A 37 8.77 -19.57 -8.71
N PHE A 38 9.44 -18.42 -8.67
CA PHE A 38 9.99 -17.91 -7.42
C PHE A 38 8.87 -17.53 -6.44
N PHE A 39 7.82 -16.87 -6.94
CA PHE A 39 6.64 -16.57 -6.16
C PHE A 39 6.02 -17.85 -5.56
N ARG A 40 5.74 -18.85 -6.40
CA ARG A 40 5.12 -20.12 -5.99
C ARG A 40 5.97 -20.95 -5.04
N ASN A 41 7.27 -21.09 -5.32
CA ASN A 41 8.12 -22.03 -4.60
C ASN A 41 8.78 -21.43 -3.35
N HIS A 42 8.79 -20.09 -3.22
CA HIS A 42 9.47 -19.43 -2.10
C HIS A 42 8.59 -18.41 -1.37
N ILE A 43 7.93 -17.51 -2.08
CA ILE A 43 7.15 -16.44 -1.41
C ILE A 43 5.90 -17.03 -0.74
N ILE A 44 5.10 -17.84 -1.44
CA ILE A 44 3.88 -18.43 -0.87
C ILE A 44 4.18 -19.27 0.37
N PRO A 45 5.13 -20.24 0.34
CA PRO A 45 5.43 -21.05 1.51
C PRO A 45 5.90 -20.21 2.71
N VAL A 46 6.73 -19.18 2.48
CA VAL A 46 7.19 -18.30 3.56
C VAL A 46 6.02 -17.53 4.17
N VAL A 47 5.11 -16.99 3.37
CA VAL A 47 3.93 -16.27 3.86
C VAL A 47 3.04 -17.20 4.69
N VAL A 48 2.74 -18.39 4.19
CA VAL A 48 1.86 -19.35 4.87
C VAL A 48 2.51 -19.88 6.15
N GLN A 49 3.82 -20.13 6.14
CA GLN A 49 4.57 -20.53 7.33
C GLN A 49 4.56 -19.44 8.40
N GLN A 50 4.89 -18.20 8.03
CA GLN A 50 5.10 -17.12 8.99
C GLN A 50 3.79 -16.57 9.57
N TYR A 51 2.75 -16.45 8.76
CA TYR A 51 1.53 -15.72 9.16
C TYR A 51 0.32 -16.63 9.38
N PHE A 52 0.37 -17.88 8.89
CA PHE A 52 -0.80 -18.76 8.86
C PHE A 52 -0.53 -20.17 9.39
N ASN A 53 0.56 -20.36 10.14
CA ASN A 53 0.89 -21.62 10.81
C ASN A 53 0.84 -22.86 9.88
N ASN A 54 1.39 -22.72 8.65
CA ASN A 54 1.45 -23.78 7.65
C ASN A 54 0.09 -24.34 7.18
N MET A 55 -0.96 -23.49 7.13
CA MET A 55 -2.26 -23.91 6.59
C MET A 55 -2.19 -24.13 5.06
N SER A 56 -1.99 -25.38 4.64
CA SER A 56 -1.78 -25.74 3.22
C SER A 56 -2.91 -25.31 2.27
N ALA A 57 -4.15 -25.23 2.77
CA ALA A 57 -5.28 -24.72 1.98
C ALA A 57 -5.02 -23.30 1.45
N LEU A 58 -4.34 -22.45 2.23
CA LEU A 58 -4.04 -21.08 1.85
C LEU A 58 -2.95 -20.97 0.78
N GLU A 59 -2.07 -21.96 0.65
CA GLU A 59 -1.07 -21.94 -0.44
C GLU A 59 -1.76 -21.96 -1.80
N SER A 60 -2.79 -22.81 -1.93
CA SER A 60 -3.60 -22.91 -3.15
C SER A 60 -4.39 -21.64 -3.42
N ASP A 61 -5.00 -21.06 -2.38
CA ASP A 61 -5.80 -19.84 -2.50
C ASP A 61 -4.93 -18.63 -2.89
N ILE A 62 -3.79 -18.44 -2.21
CA ILE A 62 -2.83 -17.37 -2.53
C ILE A 62 -2.29 -17.56 -3.94
N ASN A 63 -1.92 -18.78 -4.32
CA ASN A 63 -1.44 -19.06 -5.67
C ASN A 63 -2.51 -18.72 -6.72
N THR A 64 -3.76 -19.11 -6.48
CA THR A 64 -4.87 -18.84 -7.41
C THR A 64 -5.12 -17.35 -7.57
N GLN A 65 -5.03 -16.57 -6.49
CA GLN A 65 -5.38 -15.16 -6.51
C GLN A 65 -4.24 -14.24 -6.97
N TYR A 66 -2.97 -14.59 -6.70
CA TYR A 66 -1.84 -13.70 -6.92
C TYR A 66 -0.77 -14.23 -7.89
N SER A 67 -0.87 -15.46 -8.40
CA SER A 67 0.02 -15.88 -9.49
C SER A 67 -0.39 -15.24 -10.81
N SER A 68 0.57 -14.72 -11.56
CA SER A 68 0.41 -14.31 -12.96
C SER A 68 1.32 -15.15 -13.85
N SER A 69 0.81 -15.52 -15.02
CA SER A 69 1.58 -16.15 -16.10
C SER A 69 1.94 -15.16 -17.22
N ILE A 70 1.55 -13.89 -17.11
CA ILE A 70 1.70 -12.90 -18.18
C ILE A 70 3.15 -12.40 -18.26
N SER A 71 3.72 -11.95 -17.13
CA SER A 71 5.11 -11.51 -17.10
C SER A 71 5.68 -11.45 -15.67
N PRO A 72 7.01 -11.48 -15.49
CA PRO A 72 7.63 -11.24 -14.18
C PRO A 72 7.28 -9.88 -13.57
N LYS A 73 7.05 -8.87 -14.42
CA LYS A 73 6.65 -7.52 -13.97
C LYS A 73 5.27 -7.52 -13.34
N GLU A 74 4.32 -8.19 -13.98
CA GLU A 74 2.98 -8.34 -13.45
C GLU A 74 2.96 -9.21 -12.19
N GLN A 75 3.76 -10.27 -12.18
CA GLN A 75 3.92 -11.08 -10.98
C GLN A 75 4.51 -10.28 -9.81
N ALA A 76 5.44 -9.34 -10.06
CA ALA A 76 5.95 -8.44 -9.04
C ALA A 76 4.85 -7.53 -8.46
N LEU A 77 3.98 -6.99 -9.32
CA LEU A 77 2.81 -6.23 -8.88
C LEU A 77 1.88 -7.09 -8.02
N ASN A 78 1.63 -8.34 -8.39
CA ASN A 78 0.80 -9.23 -7.58
C ASN A 78 1.43 -9.59 -6.23
N VAL A 79 2.76 -9.74 -6.15
CA VAL A 79 3.45 -9.91 -4.86
C VAL A 79 3.25 -8.68 -3.99
N VAL A 80 3.38 -7.49 -4.57
CA VAL A 80 3.14 -6.23 -3.86
C VAL A 80 1.68 -6.10 -3.42
N ASN A 81 0.72 -6.54 -4.24
CA ASN A 81 -0.70 -6.58 -3.86
C ASN A 81 -0.97 -7.58 -2.73
N LEU A 82 -0.40 -8.79 -2.77
CA LEU A 82 -0.48 -9.76 -1.67
C LEU A 82 -0.01 -9.14 -0.36
N TYR A 83 1.15 -8.47 -0.36
CA TYR A 83 1.65 -7.79 0.83
C TYR A 83 0.78 -6.59 1.24
N SER A 84 0.20 -5.87 0.28
CA SER A 84 -0.74 -4.78 0.56
C SER A 84 -1.98 -5.30 1.32
N ASP A 85 -2.56 -6.40 0.84
CA ASP A 85 -3.71 -7.04 1.46
C ASP A 85 -3.37 -7.57 2.86
N LEU A 86 -2.24 -8.26 3.02
CA LEU A 86 -1.86 -8.90 4.28
C LEU A 86 -1.53 -7.89 5.39
N PHE A 87 -0.77 -6.84 5.09
CA PHE A 87 -0.20 -5.97 6.12
C PHE A 87 -0.93 -4.64 6.29
N PHE A 88 -1.76 -4.24 5.33
CA PHE A 88 -2.43 -2.95 5.36
C PHE A 88 -3.96 -3.10 5.27
N TYR A 89 -4.48 -3.59 4.14
CA TYR A 89 -5.92 -3.56 3.90
C TYR A 89 -6.71 -4.51 4.79
N PHE A 90 -6.27 -5.76 4.96
CA PHE A 90 -6.98 -6.70 5.82
C PHE A 90 -7.00 -6.25 7.29
N PRO A 91 -5.86 -5.89 7.93
CA PRO A 91 -5.87 -5.34 9.28
C PRO A 91 -6.69 -4.06 9.44
N GLU A 92 -6.67 -3.16 8.45
CA GLU A 92 -7.44 -1.92 8.45
C GLU A 92 -8.94 -2.19 8.47
N ILE A 93 -9.43 -3.04 7.56
CA ILE A 93 -10.85 -3.41 7.47
C ILE A 93 -11.30 -4.15 8.73
N LEU A 94 -10.47 -5.05 9.28
CA LEU A 94 -10.77 -5.71 10.56
C LEU A 94 -10.88 -4.70 11.70
N SER A 95 -9.94 -3.75 11.79
CA SER A 95 -9.94 -2.71 12.82
C SER A 95 -11.19 -1.83 12.74
N LEU A 96 -11.59 -1.46 11.52
CA LEU A 96 -12.81 -0.72 11.26
C LEU A 96 -14.04 -1.51 11.72
N LYS A 97 -14.17 -2.78 11.31
CA LYS A 97 -15.29 -3.66 11.72
C LYS A 97 -15.37 -3.83 13.23
N PHE A 98 -14.24 -4.05 13.89
CA PHE A 98 -14.18 -4.20 15.34
C PHE A 98 -14.62 -2.91 16.06
N HIS A 99 -14.07 -1.76 15.65
CA HIS A 99 -14.46 -0.48 16.22
C HIS A 99 -15.94 -0.15 15.97
N ALA A 100 -16.48 -0.51 14.79
CA ALA A 100 -17.90 -0.34 14.46
C ALA A 100 -18.83 -1.14 15.38
N SER A 101 -18.50 -2.41 15.62
CA SER A 101 -19.33 -3.30 16.43
C SER A 101 -19.52 -2.80 17.87
N GLY A 102 -18.50 -2.14 18.43
CA GLY A 102 -18.55 -1.58 19.78
C GLY A 102 -19.09 -0.15 19.88
N ASN A 103 -19.36 0.54 18.75
CA ASN A 103 -19.69 1.96 18.75
C ASN A 103 -20.74 2.35 17.68
N GLN A 104 -21.93 1.76 17.77
CA GLN A 104 -23.01 1.97 16.79
C GLN A 104 -23.43 3.44 16.60
N ASN A 105 -23.20 4.30 17.61
CA ASN A 105 -23.54 5.73 17.58
C ASN A 105 -22.38 6.65 17.15
N ARG A 106 -21.23 6.11 16.74
CA ARG A 106 -20.07 6.93 16.33
C ARG A 106 -19.72 6.71 14.85
N LYS A 107 -19.52 7.83 14.15
CA LYS A 107 -19.06 7.81 12.75
C LYS A 107 -17.62 7.30 12.66
N GLN A 108 -17.35 6.64 11.54
CA GLN A 108 -16.05 6.11 11.17
C GLN A 108 -15.76 6.55 9.74
N TYR A 109 -14.52 6.91 9.49
CA TYR A 109 -14.09 7.43 8.21
C TYR A 109 -12.88 6.65 7.73
N LEU A 110 -12.94 6.23 6.47
CA LEU A 110 -11.86 5.57 5.75
C LEU A 110 -11.65 6.35 4.46
N TYR A 111 -10.41 6.69 4.13
CA TYR A 111 -10.07 7.23 2.82
C TYR A 111 -9.02 6.36 2.13
N SER A 112 -9.10 6.35 0.80
CA SER A 112 -8.05 5.84 -0.06
C SER A 112 -7.36 7.02 -0.75
N PHE A 113 -6.04 6.95 -0.86
CA PHE A 113 -5.20 8.01 -1.42
C PHE A 113 -4.57 7.58 -2.74
N LYS A 114 -4.85 8.32 -3.82
CA LYS A 114 -4.49 7.95 -5.22
C LYS A 114 -3.83 9.06 -6.10
N PRO A 115 -3.13 10.09 -5.60
CA PRO A 115 -2.57 11.09 -6.51
C PRO A 115 -1.30 10.60 -7.19
N HIS A 116 -1.14 10.78 -8.50
CA HIS A 116 0.16 10.55 -9.17
C HIS A 116 1.21 11.55 -8.66
N SER A 117 1.94 11.21 -7.61
CA SER A 117 2.89 12.11 -6.97
C SER A 117 4.27 12.07 -7.62
N ILE A 118 5.13 13.03 -7.28
CA ILE A 118 6.57 13.02 -7.60
C ILE A 118 7.30 11.76 -7.13
N PHE A 119 6.79 11.05 -6.13
CA PHE A 119 7.41 9.84 -5.58
C PHE A 119 7.28 8.64 -6.51
N SER A 120 6.24 8.62 -7.34
CA SER A 120 6.10 7.61 -8.39
C SER A 120 7.34 7.58 -9.30
N LYS A 121 7.94 8.74 -9.62
CA LYS A 121 9.14 8.81 -10.47
C LYS A 121 10.37 8.17 -9.82
N GLN A 122 10.58 8.42 -8.52
CA GLN A 122 11.71 7.83 -7.79
C GLN A 122 11.53 6.32 -7.67
N MET A 123 10.31 5.87 -7.39
CA MET A 123 9.98 4.45 -7.31
C MET A 123 10.12 3.76 -8.67
N SER A 124 9.62 4.36 -9.75
CA SER A 124 9.76 3.80 -11.10
C SER A 124 11.23 3.74 -11.57
N ALA A 125 12.13 4.57 -11.03
CA ALA A 125 13.56 4.46 -11.33
C ALA A 125 14.20 3.21 -10.67
N LEU A 126 13.74 2.83 -9.48
CA LEU A 126 14.22 1.63 -8.77
C LEU A 126 13.51 0.35 -9.24
N PHE A 127 12.22 0.46 -9.53
CA PHE A 127 11.32 -0.62 -9.90
C PHE A 127 10.48 -0.19 -11.12
N PRO A 128 10.97 -0.38 -12.36
CA PRO A 128 10.30 0.09 -13.58
C PRO A 128 8.88 -0.45 -13.81
N TRP A 129 8.53 -1.55 -13.15
CA TRP A 129 7.18 -2.13 -13.19
C TRP A 129 6.20 -1.45 -12.22
N TYR A 130 6.70 -0.68 -11.25
CA TYR A 130 5.92 0.03 -10.25
C TYR A 130 5.35 1.34 -10.79
N LYS A 131 4.04 1.56 -10.58
CA LYS A 131 3.31 2.70 -11.17
C LYS A 131 2.45 3.48 -10.17
N ALA A 132 2.23 2.96 -8.96
CA ALA A 132 1.43 3.63 -7.95
C ALA A 132 2.26 4.58 -7.07
N ASN A 133 1.69 4.97 -5.92
CA ASN A 133 2.41 5.69 -4.88
C ASN A 133 2.69 4.75 -3.73
N GLY A 134 3.93 4.80 -3.25
CA GLY A 134 4.38 3.93 -2.18
C GLY A 134 3.74 4.23 -0.85
N HIS A 135 3.96 3.33 0.08
CA HIS A 135 3.59 3.49 1.47
C HIS A 135 4.02 4.86 2.03
N GLY A 136 3.07 5.55 2.68
CA GLY A 136 3.28 6.86 3.30
C GLY A 136 3.31 8.03 2.31
N ALA A 137 2.92 7.86 1.05
CA ALA A 137 2.88 8.96 0.08
C ALA A 137 1.93 10.10 0.48
N ASP A 138 0.86 9.80 1.21
CA ASP A 138 -0.09 10.78 1.74
C ASP A 138 0.50 11.68 2.83
N LEU A 139 1.50 11.19 3.57
CA LEU A 139 2.19 11.97 4.60
C LEU A 139 2.87 13.22 4.03
N TYR A 140 3.34 13.18 2.78
CA TYR A 140 3.92 14.36 2.12
C TYR A 140 2.92 15.48 1.91
N PHE A 141 1.64 15.14 1.79
CA PHE A 141 0.54 16.06 1.58
C PHE A 141 -0.01 16.58 2.92
N LEU A 142 0.10 15.78 3.98
CA LEU A 142 -0.29 16.16 5.33
C LEU A 142 0.79 16.96 6.07
N PHE A 143 2.06 16.64 5.84
CA PHE A 143 3.23 17.23 6.48
C PHE A 143 4.27 17.64 5.43
N PRO A 144 4.06 18.75 4.72
CA PRO A 144 5.00 19.18 3.69
C PRO A 144 6.39 19.45 4.28
N PHE A 145 7.41 18.74 3.77
CA PHE A 145 8.80 18.97 4.14
C PHE A 145 9.24 20.35 3.66
N ARG A 146 9.77 21.17 4.58
CA ARG A 146 10.31 22.49 4.25
C ARG A 146 11.30 22.39 3.08
N GLY A 147 11.04 23.15 2.02
CA GLY A 147 11.92 23.20 0.84
C GLY A 147 11.58 22.24 -0.30
N GLN A 148 10.61 21.32 -0.14
CA GLN A 148 10.13 20.47 -1.25
C GLN A 148 8.83 20.98 -1.89
N GLU A 149 8.28 22.09 -1.37
CA GLU A 149 7.04 22.69 -1.85
C GLU A 149 7.10 23.05 -3.34
N SER A 150 8.27 23.44 -3.86
CA SER A 150 8.46 23.77 -5.28
C SER A 150 8.24 22.61 -6.23
N ASN A 151 8.28 21.37 -5.74
CA ASN A 151 8.11 20.16 -6.54
C ASN A 151 6.64 19.73 -6.66
N LEU A 152 5.73 20.34 -5.90
CA LEU A 152 4.30 20.04 -5.93
C LEU A 152 3.61 20.79 -7.07
N THR A 153 2.89 20.04 -7.90
CA THR A 153 2.00 20.63 -8.91
C THR A 153 0.82 21.36 -8.26
N THR A 154 0.09 22.17 -9.03
CA THR A 154 -1.15 22.79 -8.54
C THR A 154 -2.15 21.75 -8.06
N ALA A 155 -2.26 20.61 -8.76
CA ALA A 155 -3.14 19.51 -8.36
C ALA A 155 -2.69 18.91 -7.01
N ASP A 156 -1.39 18.71 -6.83
CA ASP A 156 -0.85 18.18 -5.57
C ASP A 156 -1.16 19.11 -4.39
N ARG A 157 -1.05 20.43 -4.59
CA ARG A 157 -1.38 21.43 -3.56
C ARG A 157 -2.86 21.39 -3.18
N ILE A 158 -3.75 21.26 -4.16
CA ILE A 158 -5.20 21.14 -3.91
C ILE A 158 -5.48 19.88 -3.07
N ILE A 159 -4.88 18.75 -3.43
CA ILE A 159 -5.04 17.49 -2.70
C ILE A 159 -4.48 17.60 -1.28
N GLY A 160 -3.32 18.23 -1.12
CA GLY A 160 -2.74 18.48 0.21
C GLY A 160 -3.61 19.36 1.09
N THR A 161 -4.14 20.46 0.55
CA THR A 161 -5.10 21.30 1.28
C THR A 161 -6.34 20.51 1.69
N MET A 162 -6.92 19.72 0.78
CA MET A 162 -8.08 18.89 1.10
C MET A 162 -7.78 17.87 2.21
N LEU A 163 -6.62 17.22 2.15
CA LEU A 163 -6.21 16.23 3.17
C LEU A 163 -6.03 16.90 4.53
N MET A 164 -5.33 18.04 4.60
CA MET A 164 -5.16 18.82 5.83
C MET A 164 -6.49 19.33 6.39
N GLU A 165 -7.43 19.74 5.53
CA GLU A 165 -8.78 20.12 5.96
C GLU A 165 -9.53 18.94 6.57
N TYR A 166 -9.51 17.76 5.95
CA TYR A 166 -10.16 16.56 6.48
C TYR A 166 -9.60 16.16 7.84
N TRP A 167 -8.28 16.12 7.98
CA TRP A 167 -7.62 15.81 9.25
C TRP A 167 -7.89 16.85 10.32
N SER A 168 -7.85 18.14 9.99
CA SER A 168 -8.09 19.22 10.96
C SER A 168 -9.56 19.33 11.38
N ASN A 169 -10.51 19.10 10.47
CA ASN A 169 -11.94 19.06 10.79
C ASN A 169 -12.28 17.85 11.68
N PHE A 170 -11.69 16.69 11.38
CA PHE A 170 -11.81 15.51 12.22
C PHE A 170 -11.24 15.76 13.61
N ALA A 171 -10.07 16.40 13.73
CA ALA A 171 -9.48 16.75 15.02
C ALA A 171 -10.36 17.71 15.84
N LYS A 172 -11.01 18.69 15.20
CA LYS A 172 -11.86 19.69 15.87
C LYS A 172 -13.21 19.14 16.31
N THR A 173 -13.83 18.31 15.47
CA THR A 173 -15.27 17.99 15.60
C THR A 173 -15.58 16.49 15.60
N GLY A 174 -14.59 15.66 15.27
CA GLY A 174 -14.81 14.25 15.00
C GLY A 174 -15.55 13.96 13.70
N GLN A 175 -15.70 14.97 12.81
CA GLN A 175 -16.37 14.84 11.53
C GLN A 175 -15.44 15.23 10.38
N VAL A 176 -15.54 14.49 9.28
CA VAL A 176 -14.88 14.81 8.01
C VAL A 176 -15.90 15.50 7.10
N TYR A 177 -15.60 16.74 6.69
CA TYR A 177 -16.40 17.52 5.75
C TYR A 177 -15.50 18.50 5.00
N LYS A 178 -15.96 18.92 3.82
CA LYS A 178 -15.34 19.99 3.03
C LYS A 178 -15.96 21.32 3.45
N VAL A 179 -15.13 22.34 3.72
CA VAL A 179 -15.62 23.70 3.91
C VAL A 179 -15.73 24.33 2.53
N TYR A 180 -16.92 24.79 2.15
CA TYR A 180 -17.18 25.48 0.88
C TYR A 180 -16.96 26.98 1.03
#